data_AF-A0A4Q3ADA8-F1
#
_entry.id   AF-A0A4Q3ADA8-F1
#
_cell.length_a   1.000
_cell.length_b   1.000
_cell.length_c   1.000
_cell.angle_alpha   90.00
_cell.angle_beta   90.00
_cell.angle_gamma   90.00
#
_symmetry.space_group_name_H-M   'P 1'
#
loop_
_entity.id
_entity.type
_entity.pdbx_description
1 polymer ?
#
loop_
_entity_poly.entity_id
_entity_poly.type
_entity_poly.pdbx_seq_one_letter_code
_entity_poly.pdbx_strand_id
1 'polypeptide(L)'
;MEPLPRTGKVVRHAALHREVTALARALKMEWPRNVLRHSFISYRIAKVKSADQVALEAGNSPSIIFKNYRELTTEDEADKWFGILPKAGQWENAFQWDRRARIVTLPDSE
;
A
#
# COMPACT_ATOMS: atom_id res chain seq x y z
N MET A 1 9.99 -19.71 23.93
CA MET A 1 9.43 -18.35 23.85
C MET A 1 8.05 -18.49 23.26
N GLU A 2 6.99 -18.25 24.04
CA GLU A 2 5.62 -18.32 23.52
C GLU A 2 5.37 -17.12 22.58
N PRO A 3 4.68 -17.32 21.43
CA PRO A 3 4.36 -16.21 20.55
C PRO A 3 3.44 -15.22 21.26
N LEU A 4 3.72 -13.92 21.12
CA LEU A 4 2.85 -12.87 21.66
C LEU A 4 1.42 -13.05 21.13
N PRO A 5 0.39 -12.90 21.99
CA PRO A 5 -0.99 -12.93 21.56
C PRO A 5 -1.23 -11.82 20.53
N ARG A 6 -1.76 -12.19 19.36
CA ARG A 6 -1.94 -11.28 18.21
C ARG A 6 -3.19 -10.42 18.42
N THR A 7 -3.12 -9.47 19.35
CA THR A 7 -4.21 -8.55 19.71
C THR A 7 -4.20 -7.24 18.92
N GLY A 8 -3.22 -7.06 18.02
CA GLY A 8 -3.14 -5.88 17.16
C GLY A 8 -4.17 -5.88 16.02
N LYS A 9 -4.36 -4.72 15.39
CA LYS A 9 -5.12 -4.56 14.13
C LYS A 9 -4.35 -5.21 12.97
N VAL A 10 -4.27 -6.54 12.98
CA VAL A 10 -3.62 -7.33 11.95
C VAL A 10 -4.58 -7.43 10.77
N VAL A 11 -4.04 -7.32 9.54
CA VAL A 11 -4.79 -7.67 8.32
C VAL A 11 -5.38 -9.06 8.51
N ARG A 12 -6.71 -9.13 8.59
CA ARG A 12 -7.44 -10.31 9.08
C ARG A 12 -7.24 -11.54 8.20
N HIS A 13 -6.86 -11.36 6.93
CA HIS A 13 -6.74 -12.44 5.98
C HIS A 13 -5.61 -12.25 4.98
N ALA A 14 -4.80 -13.29 4.76
CA ALA A 14 -3.63 -13.27 3.89
C ALA A 14 -3.98 -12.99 2.40
N ALA A 15 -5.24 -13.22 1.99
CA ALA A 15 -5.68 -12.99 0.62
C ALA A 15 -5.96 -11.52 0.26
N LEU A 16 -5.79 -10.57 1.20
CA LEU A 16 -6.03 -9.14 0.93
C LEU A 16 -5.26 -8.65 -0.32
N HIS A 17 -4.04 -9.16 -0.56
CA HIS A 17 -3.27 -8.81 -1.76
C HIS A 17 -4.01 -9.16 -3.08
N ARG A 18 -4.81 -10.24 -3.08
CA ARG A 18 -5.61 -10.66 -4.25
C ARG A 18 -6.85 -9.78 -4.40
N GLU A 19 -7.50 -9.45 -3.30
CA GLU A 19 -8.64 -8.53 -3.26
C GLU A 19 -8.26 -7.16 -3.81
N VAL A 20 -7.14 -6.60 -3.35
CA VAL A 20 -6.63 -5.30 -3.84
C VAL A 20 -6.31 -5.36 -5.35
N THR A 21 -5.72 -6.46 -5.83
CA THR A 21 -5.46 -6.64 -7.27
C THR A 21 -6.76 -6.72 -8.08
N ALA A 22 -7.79 -7.41 -7.56
CA ALA A 22 -9.10 -7.48 -8.20
C ALA A 22 -9.80 -6.12 -8.22
N LEU A 23 -9.72 -5.38 -7.11
CA LEU A 23 -10.26 -4.03 -6.99
C LEU A 23 -9.61 -3.08 -8.01
N ALA A 24 -8.27 -3.08 -8.11
CA ALA A 24 -7.57 -2.24 -9.07
C ALA A 24 -8.02 -2.52 -10.53
N ARG A 25 -8.25 -3.80 -10.88
CA ARG A 25 -8.81 -4.17 -12.19
C ARG A 25 -10.23 -3.65 -12.39
N ALA A 26 -11.09 -3.76 -11.38
CA ALA A 26 -12.46 -3.25 -11.44
C ALA A 26 -12.48 -1.73 -11.64
N LEU A 27 -11.55 -1.02 -11.00
CA LEU A 27 -11.34 0.43 -11.14
C LEU A 27 -10.55 0.83 -12.40
N LYS A 28 -10.17 -0.13 -13.26
CA LYS A 28 -9.35 0.08 -14.47
C LYS A 28 -8.02 0.80 -14.17
N MET A 29 -7.46 0.57 -13.00
CA MET A 29 -6.16 1.11 -12.58
C MET A 29 -5.03 0.15 -12.95
N GLU A 30 -3.89 0.70 -13.36
CA GLU A 30 -2.67 -0.08 -13.47
C GLU A 30 -2.23 -0.57 -12.09
N TRP A 31 -1.93 -1.87 -11.99
CA TRP A 31 -1.49 -2.48 -10.74
C TRP A 31 -0.27 -3.38 -10.95
N PRO A 32 0.92 -2.79 -11.17
CA PRO A 32 2.15 -3.55 -11.35
C PRO A 32 2.48 -4.44 -10.14
N ARG A 33 3.26 -5.49 -10.39
CA ARG A 33 3.80 -6.33 -9.32
C ARG A 33 4.58 -5.47 -8.32
N ASN A 34 4.32 -5.67 -7.03
CA ASN A 34 4.98 -4.94 -5.93
C ASN A 34 4.76 -3.41 -5.93
N VAL A 35 3.71 -2.91 -6.60
CA VAL A 35 3.45 -1.46 -6.70
C VAL A 35 3.43 -0.76 -5.34
N LEU A 36 2.80 -1.34 -4.32
CA LEU A 36 2.74 -0.72 -2.98
C LEU A 36 4.12 -0.52 -2.33
N ARG A 37 5.05 -1.48 -2.51
CA ARG A 37 6.43 -1.31 -2.02
C ARG A 37 7.16 -0.23 -2.82
N HIS A 38 6.97 -0.22 -4.14
CA HIS A 38 7.56 0.80 -5.01
C HIS A 38 7.08 2.21 -4.62
N SER A 39 5.77 2.39 -4.47
CA SER A 39 5.14 3.64 -4.02
C SER A 39 5.67 4.05 -2.66
N PHE A 40 5.70 3.13 -1.68
CA PHE A 40 6.25 3.42 -0.36
C PHE A 40 7.67 3.98 -0.44
N ILE A 41 8.56 3.33 -1.19
CA ILE A 41 9.96 3.75 -1.30
C ILE A 41 10.05 5.16 -1.93
N SER A 42 9.36 5.40 -3.05
CA SER A 42 9.37 6.70 -3.73
C SER A 42 8.89 7.84 -2.83
N TYR A 43 7.74 7.67 -2.18
CA TYR A 43 7.20 8.70 -1.30
C TYR A 43 8.02 8.86 -0.01
N ARG A 44 8.58 7.76 0.53
CA ARG A 44 9.39 7.83 1.75
C ARG A 44 10.71 8.55 1.53
N ILE A 45 11.39 8.34 0.40
CA ILE A 45 12.64 9.06 0.10
C ILE A 45 12.38 10.56 -0.11
N ALA A 46 11.22 10.95 -0.65
CA ALA A 46 10.84 12.35 -0.77
C ALA A 46 10.63 13.03 0.60
N LYS A 47 10.02 12.34 1.57
CA LYS A 47 9.84 12.86 2.95
C LYS A 47 11.14 12.93 3.75
N VAL A 48 11.87 11.83 3.79
CA VAL A 48 13.00 11.66 4.72
C VAL A 48 14.31 12.19 4.13
N LYS A 49 14.43 12.19 2.80
CA LYS A 49 15.63 12.67 2.08
C LYS A 49 16.92 11.93 2.49
N SER A 50 16.80 10.71 3.03
CA SER A 50 17.91 9.82 3.41
C SER A 50 17.75 8.43 2.79
N ALA A 51 18.64 8.09 1.86
CA ALA A 51 18.62 6.79 1.18
C ALA A 51 18.97 5.64 2.12
N ASP A 52 19.87 5.87 3.09
CA ASP A 52 20.30 4.84 4.06
C ASP A 52 19.16 4.41 4.96
N GLN A 53 18.36 5.37 5.43
CA GLN A 53 17.18 5.07 6.22
C GLN A 53 16.14 4.28 5.42
N VAL A 54 15.82 4.72 4.20
CA VAL A 54 14.82 4.03 3.37
C VAL A 54 15.30 2.64 2.95
N ALA A 55 16.59 2.47 2.72
CA ALA A 55 17.20 1.18 2.46
C ALA A 55 16.97 0.19 3.61
N LEU A 56 17.18 0.64 4.86
CA LEU A 56 16.91 -0.16 6.05
C LEU A 56 15.42 -0.47 6.23
N GLU A 57 14.54 0.52 6.04
CA GLU A 57 13.09 0.36 6.19
C GLU A 57 12.49 -0.60 5.14
N ALA A 58 12.97 -0.55 3.91
CA ALA A 58 12.42 -1.31 2.78
C ALA A 58 13.17 -2.61 2.45
N GLY A 59 14.29 -2.89 3.13
CA GLY A 59 15.16 -4.04 2.83
C GLY A 59 15.84 -3.92 1.46
N ASN A 60 16.31 -2.73 1.10
CA ASN A 60 17.06 -2.44 -0.13
C ASN A 60 18.49 -2.00 0.19
N SER A 61 19.33 -1.78 -0.82
CA SER A 61 20.59 -1.07 -0.66
C SER A 61 20.43 0.44 -0.95
N PRO A 62 21.19 1.33 -0.29
CA PRO A 62 21.14 2.76 -0.58
C PRO A 62 21.42 3.08 -2.05
N SER A 63 22.33 2.33 -2.68
CA SER A 63 22.63 2.46 -4.11
C SER A 63 21.42 2.19 -5.02
N ILE A 64 20.59 1.20 -4.69
CA ILE A 64 19.35 0.90 -5.42
C ILE A 64 18.32 2.02 -5.20
N ILE A 65 18.22 2.54 -3.97
CA ILE A 65 17.35 3.68 -3.66
C ILE A 65 17.73 4.90 -4.51
N PHE A 66 19.01 5.28 -4.51
CA PHE A 66 19.50 6.42 -5.30
C PHE A 66 19.29 6.25 -6.81
N LYS A 67 19.53 5.03 -7.34
CA LYS A 67 19.39 4.77 -8.77
C LYS A 67 17.95 4.82 -9.26
N ASN A 68 17.03 4.24 -8.49
CA ASN A 68 15.70 3.92 -9.00
C ASN A 68 14.58 4.78 -8.42
N TYR A 69 14.82 5.56 -7.37
CA TYR A 69 13.74 6.21 -6.61
C TYR A 69 13.95 7.68 -6.28
N ARG A 70 15.17 8.20 -6.49
CA ARG A 70 15.46 9.62 -6.25
C ARG A 70 14.71 10.48 -7.28
N GLU A 71 14.11 11.58 -6.81
CA GLU A 71 13.44 12.60 -7.64
C GLU A 71 12.20 12.12 -8.43
N LEU A 72 11.63 10.96 -8.09
CA LEU A 72 10.41 10.46 -8.73
C LEU A 72 9.12 11.15 -8.25
N THR A 73 9.10 11.67 -7.02
CA THR A 73 7.89 12.22 -6.38
C THR A 73 8.25 13.43 -5.53
N THR A 74 7.29 14.33 -5.36
CA THR A 74 7.39 15.50 -4.48
C THR A 74 7.03 15.16 -3.02
N GLU A 75 7.41 16.05 -2.11
CA GLU A 75 7.04 15.92 -0.69
C GLU A 75 5.52 16.00 -0.50
N ASP A 76 4.85 16.88 -1.24
CA ASP A 76 3.39 17.05 -1.22
C ASP A 76 2.63 15.80 -1.69
N GLU A 77 3.12 15.12 -2.74
CA GLU A 77 2.54 13.85 -3.18
C GLU A 77 2.73 12.75 -2.14
N ALA A 78 3.88 12.74 -1.46
CA ALA A 78 4.12 11.82 -0.37
C ALA A 78 3.16 12.07 0.79
N ASP A 79 2.92 13.34 1.16
CA ASP A 79 1.95 13.69 2.21
C ASP A 79 0.53 13.27 1.85
N LYS A 80 0.10 13.45 0.59
CA LYS A 80 -1.19 12.95 0.11
C LYS A 80 -1.27 11.43 0.21
N TRP A 81 -0.22 10.71 -0.17
CA TRP A 81 -0.20 9.25 -0.13
C TRP A 81 -0.22 8.69 1.30
N PHE A 82 0.63 9.22 2.19
CA PHE A 82 0.66 8.82 3.60
C PHE A 82 -0.57 9.31 4.38
N GLY A 83 -1.26 10.33 3.88
CA GLY A 83 -2.54 10.82 4.40
C GLY A 83 -3.77 9.99 4.00
N ILE A 84 -3.62 8.95 3.17
CA ILE A 84 -4.71 8.03 2.85
C ILE A 84 -5.10 7.25 4.10
N LEU A 85 -6.22 7.63 4.71
CA LEU A 85 -6.76 7.02 5.92
C LEU A 85 -8.23 6.64 5.70
N PRO A 86 -8.74 5.61 6.39
CA PRO A 86 -10.16 5.31 6.38
C PRO A 86 -10.97 6.48 6.97
N LYS A 87 -12.21 6.65 6.51
CA LYS A 87 -13.15 7.59 7.15
C LYS A 87 -13.33 7.23 8.63
N ALA A 88 -13.63 8.22 9.47
CA ALA A 88 -13.89 7.97 10.88
C ALA A 88 -15.02 6.93 11.04
N GLY A 89 -14.74 5.86 11.79
CA GLY A 89 -15.69 4.75 11.97
C GLY A 89 -15.75 3.73 10.82
N GLN A 90 -15.04 3.94 9.71
CA GLN A 90 -14.97 2.98 8.61
C GLN A 90 -13.93 1.89 8.93
N TRP A 91 -14.43 0.77 9.46
CA TRP A 91 -13.60 -0.40 9.79
C TRP A 91 -13.80 -1.58 8.84
N GLU A 92 -14.87 -1.54 8.05
CA GLU A 92 -15.20 -2.54 7.04
C GLU A 92 -14.76 -2.06 5.65
N ASN A 93 -14.44 -3.02 4.79
CA ASN A 93 -14.12 -2.73 3.39
C ASN A 93 -15.32 -2.10 2.71
N ALA A 94 -15.07 -1.05 1.94
CA ALA A 94 -16.12 -0.40 1.14
C ALA A 94 -16.62 -1.28 -0.02
N PHE A 95 -15.84 -2.27 -0.43
CA PHE A 95 -16.13 -3.18 -1.54
C PHE A 95 -16.25 -4.63 -1.07
N GLN A 96 -16.92 -5.44 -1.87
CA GLN A 96 -16.93 -6.90 -1.72
C GLN A 96 -16.26 -7.55 -2.93
N TRP A 97 -15.53 -8.64 -2.68
CA TRP A 97 -14.95 -9.46 -3.75
C TRP A 97 -15.46 -10.89 -3.66
N ASP A 98 -16.24 -11.31 -4.66
CA ASP A 98 -16.56 -12.71 -4.84
C ASP A 98 -15.39 -13.41 -5.54
N ARG A 99 -14.62 -14.18 -4.78
CA ARG A 99 -13.49 -14.96 -5.31
C ARG A 99 -13.89 -16.03 -6.34
N ARG A 100 -15.10 -16.58 -6.27
CA ARG A 100 -15.58 -17.65 -7.17
C ARG A 100 -16.05 -17.06 -8.48
N ALA A 101 -16.87 -16.01 -8.41
CA ALA A 101 -17.34 -15.30 -9.59
C ALA A 101 -16.28 -14.34 -10.18
N ARG A 102 -15.24 -14.00 -9.41
CA ARG A 102 -14.23 -12.97 -9.71
C ARG A 102 -14.84 -11.58 -9.95
N ILE A 103 -15.93 -11.28 -9.25
CA ILE A 103 -16.67 -10.02 -9.35
C ILE A 103 -16.33 -9.15 -8.15
N VAL A 104 -16.11 -7.86 -8.40
CA VAL A 104 -15.98 -6.84 -7.36
C VAL A 104 -17.26 -6.01 -7.36
N THR A 105 -17.89 -5.91 -6.20
CA THR A 105 -19.04 -5.02 -5.98
C THR A 105 -18.53 -3.80 -5.24
N LEU A 106 -18.62 -2.65 -5.89
CA LEU A 106 -18.32 -1.35 -5.29
C LEU A 106 -19.57 -0.83 -4.57
N PRO A 107 -19.43 0.00 -3.54
CA PRO A 107 -20.57 0.67 -2.95
C PRO A 107 -21.12 1.67 -3.98
N ASP A 108 -22.42 1.94 -3.91
CA ASP A 108 -23.02 3.01 -4.71
C ASP A 108 -22.26 4.31 -4.43
N SER A 109 -21.83 4.98 -5.51
CA SER A 109 -21.16 6.27 -5.42
C SER A 109 -22.17 7.31 -4.94
N GLU A 110 -21.99 7.80 -3.71
CA GLU A 110 -22.57 9.08 -3.25
C GLU A 110 -22.12 10.25 -4.14
#